data_AF-A0A6V8MNQ8-F1
#
_entry.id   AF-A0A6V8MNQ8-F1
#
_cell.length_a   1.000
_cell.length_b   1.000
_cell.length_c   1.000
_cell.angle_alpha   90.00
_cell.angle_beta   90.00
_cell.angle_gamma   90.00
#
_symmetry.space_group_name_H-M   'P 1'
#
loop_
_entity.id
_entity.type
_entity.pdbx_description
1 polymer ?
#
loop_
_entity_poly.entity_id
_entity_poly.type
_entity_poly.pdbx_seq_one_letter_code
_entity_poly.pdbx_strand_id
1 'polypeptide(L)'
;MDKMLEAKLQQIKDYVQSEGITVRIERDSGLSLGNPGIYKDGLIKIFDRLPLELVPEAEAHELCHAILEYRGALGLGINNAFGGVSFSGKPSAAVVENFVKQMAELDFGGECDFDEEEEEKKDDYSDLSAKISNAIHHKVMMPLLYNDFGIVPHAYYALMQMWLDKTEIEIVNHDHGQIVNYTNGVFLYDISNVLPSESEKISNIAKLNPDAEKAYLASKAYLDRIDVSVSLTDQFKVVSEFLRVLDIEPERFVIYNFYHRE
;
A
#
# COMPACT_ATOMS: atom_id res chain seq x y z
N MET A 1 -23.64 2.07 -10.75
CA MET A 1 -22.63 2.91 -10.10
C MET A 1 -23.33 3.85 -9.14
N ASP A 2 -22.88 3.90 -7.89
CA ASP A 2 -23.48 4.73 -6.85
C ASP A 2 -23.17 6.21 -7.12
N LYS A 3 -24.20 7.00 -7.46
CA LYS A 3 -24.08 8.44 -7.72
C LYS A 3 -23.44 9.20 -6.55
N MET A 4 -23.57 8.68 -5.33
CA MET A 4 -22.93 9.27 -4.15
C MET A 4 -21.40 9.08 -4.18
N LEU A 5 -20.91 7.92 -4.61
CA LEU A 5 -19.48 7.65 -4.72
C LEU A 5 -18.82 8.49 -5.82
N GLU A 6 -19.49 8.64 -6.97
CA GLU A 6 -19.04 9.53 -8.05
C GLU A 6 -18.91 10.98 -7.58
N ALA A 7 -19.89 11.49 -6.82
CA ALA A 7 -19.86 12.84 -6.28
C ALA A 7 -18.71 13.03 -5.28
N LYS A 8 -18.44 12.05 -4.42
CA LYS A 8 -17.32 12.09 -3.47
C LYS A 8 -15.96 12.03 -4.18
N LEU A 9 -15.82 11.19 -5.20
CA LEU A 9 -14.61 11.16 -6.02
C LEU A 9 -14.38 12.51 -6.71
N GLN A 10 -15.44 13.15 -7.22
CA GLN A 10 -15.32 14.48 -7.81
C GLN A 10 -14.83 15.52 -6.78
N GLN A 11 -15.26 15.44 -5.52
CA GLN A 11 -14.76 16.32 -4.46
C GLN A 11 -13.25 16.16 -4.24
N ILE A 12 -12.72 14.92 -4.30
CA ILE A 12 -11.26 14.69 -4.21
C ILE A 12 -10.55 15.30 -5.42
N LYS A 13 -11.09 15.11 -6.63
CA LYS A 13 -10.53 15.69 -7.86
C LYS A 13 -10.51 17.22 -7.82
N ASP A 14 -11.58 17.84 -7.35
CA ASP A 14 -11.69 19.28 -7.18
C ASP A 14 -10.68 19.78 -6.13
N TYR A 15 -10.51 19.03 -5.03
CA TYR A 15 -9.51 19.33 -4.00
C TYR A 15 -8.08 19.29 -4.59
N VAL A 16 -7.71 18.18 -5.24
CA VAL A 16 -6.43 17.99 -5.94
C VAL A 16 -6.15 19.14 -6.90
N GLN A 17 -7.14 19.52 -7.71
CA GLN A 17 -7.01 20.64 -8.63
C GLN A 17 -6.82 22.00 -7.92
N SER A 18 -7.56 22.24 -6.82
CA SER A 18 -7.47 23.50 -6.08
C SER A 18 -6.14 23.68 -5.33
N GLU A 19 -5.50 22.58 -4.94
CA GLU A 19 -4.13 22.56 -4.40
C GLU A 19 -3.06 22.68 -5.50
N GLY A 20 -3.45 22.73 -6.78
CA GLY A 20 -2.51 22.79 -7.91
C GLY A 20 -1.77 21.47 -8.19
N ILE A 21 -2.25 20.35 -7.63
CA ILE A 21 -1.69 19.02 -7.84
C ILE A 21 -2.09 18.57 -9.25
N THR A 22 -1.10 18.33 -10.11
CA THR A 22 -1.34 17.88 -11.48
C THR A 22 -1.26 16.37 -11.55
N VAL A 23 -2.39 15.72 -11.84
CA VAL A 23 -2.48 14.26 -11.94
C VAL A 23 -3.12 13.87 -13.27
N ARG A 24 -2.53 12.89 -13.95
CA ARG A 24 -3.14 12.19 -15.09
C ARG A 24 -3.63 10.82 -14.64
N ILE A 25 -4.78 10.38 -15.15
CA ILE A 25 -5.33 9.07 -14.85
C ILE A 25 -5.40 8.27 -16.14
N GLU A 26 -4.77 7.10 -16.16
CA GLU A 26 -4.70 6.20 -17.31
C GLU A 26 -5.08 4.76 -16.91
N ARG A 27 -5.49 3.96 -17.90
CA ARG A 27 -5.72 2.52 -17.71
C ARG A 27 -4.45 1.75 -18.06
N ASP A 28 -4.09 0.75 -17.26
CA ASP A 28 -2.88 -0.05 -17.46
C ASP A 28 -3.19 -1.55 -17.32
N SER A 29 -2.82 -2.33 -18.34
CA SER A 29 -2.95 -3.79 -18.38
C SER A 29 -1.84 -4.53 -17.63
N GLY A 30 -0.79 -3.83 -17.21
CA GLY A 30 0.30 -4.36 -16.39
C GLY A 30 -0.01 -4.40 -14.89
N LEU A 31 -1.21 -3.95 -14.48
CA LEU A 31 -1.69 -4.03 -13.10
C LEU A 31 -2.53 -5.32 -12.88
N SER A 32 -3.01 -5.53 -11.66
CA SER A 32 -3.82 -6.71 -11.31
C SER A 32 -4.84 -6.39 -10.22
N LEU A 33 -5.79 -7.28 -9.93
CA LEU A 33 -6.70 -7.10 -8.79
C LEU A 33 -5.96 -7.00 -7.44
N GLY A 34 -4.80 -7.66 -7.31
CA GLY A 34 -3.96 -7.56 -6.12
C GLY A 34 -3.30 -6.20 -5.94
N ASN A 35 -3.24 -5.40 -7.00
CA ASN A 35 -2.67 -4.06 -7.06
C ASN A 35 -3.45 -3.20 -8.07
N PRO A 36 -4.67 -2.77 -7.73
CA PRO A 36 -5.63 -2.23 -8.69
C PRO A 36 -5.31 -0.80 -9.17
N GLY A 37 -4.40 -0.12 -8.45
CA GLY A 37 -3.97 1.23 -8.74
C GLY A 37 -2.48 1.41 -8.43
N ILE A 38 -1.87 2.43 -9.04
CA ILE A 38 -0.58 2.96 -8.61
C ILE A 38 -0.49 4.44 -8.95
N TYR A 39 -0.09 5.25 -7.97
CA TYR A 39 0.32 6.63 -8.16
C TYR A 39 1.84 6.72 -8.24
N LYS A 40 2.35 7.33 -9.31
CA LYS A 40 3.78 7.62 -9.49
C LYS A 40 3.99 8.82 -10.42
N ASP A 41 4.81 9.78 -10.00
CA ASP A 41 5.29 10.91 -10.82
C ASP A 41 4.15 11.73 -11.46
N GLY A 42 3.05 11.96 -10.72
CA GLY A 42 1.89 12.68 -11.25
C GLY A 42 1.02 11.86 -12.23
N LEU A 43 1.26 10.55 -12.32
CA LEU A 43 0.46 9.61 -13.09
C LEU A 43 -0.19 8.59 -12.15
N ILE A 44 -1.51 8.51 -12.18
CA ILE A 44 -2.30 7.42 -11.62
C ILE A 44 -2.57 6.43 -12.75
N LYS A 45 -2.25 5.17 -12.50
CA LYS A 45 -2.64 4.07 -13.37
C LYS A 45 -3.63 3.19 -12.65
N ILE A 46 -4.73 2.87 -13.31
CA ILE A 46 -5.79 1.99 -12.79
C ILE A 46 -5.84 0.73 -13.65
N PHE A 47 -5.98 -0.43 -13.03
CA PHE A 47 -6.09 -1.70 -13.74
C PHE A 47 -7.23 -1.63 -14.76
N ASP A 48 -6.92 -1.94 -16.02
CA ASP A 48 -7.83 -1.79 -17.15
C ASP A 48 -9.02 -2.77 -17.10
N ARG A 49 -8.83 -3.96 -16.49
CA ARG A 49 -9.87 -4.95 -16.24
C ARG A 49 -10.53 -4.82 -14.86
N LEU A 50 -10.25 -3.76 -14.10
CA LEU A 50 -10.94 -3.52 -12.83
C LEU A 50 -12.44 -3.29 -13.09
N PRO A 51 -13.36 -4.00 -12.40
CA PRO A 51 -14.79 -3.77 -12.53
C PRO A 51 -15.14 -2.29 -12.34
N LEU A 52 -16.01 -1.75 -13.20
CA LEU A 52 -16.28 -0.30 -13.31
C LEU A 52 -16.76 0.31 -11.99
N GLU A 53 -17.45 -0.47 -11.18
CA GLU A 53 -17.91 -0.13 -9.84
C GLU A 53 -16.78 0.12 -8.82
N LEU A 54 -15.61 -0.50 -9.00
CA LEU A 54 -14.46 -0.39 -8.09
C LEU A 54 -13.48 0.70 -8.52
N VAL A 55 -13.58 1.13 -9.78
CA VAL A 55 -12.73 2.19 -10.36
C VAL A 55 -12.76 3.46 -9.52
N PRO A 56 -13.92 3.98 -9.06
CA PRO A 56 -13.94 5.21 -8.28
C PRO A 56 -13.17 5.10 -6.97
N GLU A 57 -13.21 3.92 -6.33
CA GLU A 57 -12.50 3.68 -5.08
C GLU A 57 -10.99 3.59 -5.30
N ALA A 58 -10.55 2.86 -6.34
CA ALA A 58 -9.15 2.80 -6.73
C ALA A 58 -8.61 4.19 -7.12
N GLU A 59 -9.36 4.97 -7.90
CA GLU A 59 -8.98 6.35 -8.21
C GLU A 59 -8.90 7.23 -6.96
N ALA A 60 -9.87 7.13 -6.03
CA ALA A 60 -9.85 7.88 -4.79
C ALA A 60 -8.63 7.53 -3.93
N HIS A 61 -8.29 6.25 -3.83
CA HIS A 61 -7.12 5.74 -3.14
C HIS A 61 -5.83 6.36 -3.69
N GLU A 62 -5.61 6.26 -5.01
CA GLU A 62 -4.40 6.80 -5.64
C GLU A 62 -4.34 8.34 -5.62
N LEU A 63 -5.47 9.03 -5.68
CA LEU A 63 -5.52 10.49 -5.51
C LEU A 63 -5.13 10.91 -4.09
N CYS A 64 -5.46 10.12 -3.07
CA CYS A 64 -5.01 10.39 -1.71
C CYS A 64 -3.51 10.20 -1.55
N HIS A 65 -2.88 9.24 -2.23
CA HIS A 65 -1.41 9.18 -2.30
C HIS A 65 -0.81 10.47 -2.88
N ALA A 66 -1.40 11.01 -3.96
CA ALA A 66 -0.97 12.28 -4.53
C ALA A 66 -1.09 13.46 -3.56
N ILE A 67 -2.20 13.54 -2.80
CA ILE A 67 -2.41 14.56 -1.76
C ILE A 67 -1.37 14.43 -0.65
N LEU A 68 -1.11 13.21 -0.17
CA LEU A 68 -0.15 12.98 0.91
C LEU A 68 1.28 13.35 0.48
N GLU A 69 1.66 12.98 -0.73
CA GLU A 69 2.99 13.33 -1.24
C GLU A 69 3.18 14.85 -1.36
N TYR A 70 2.16 15.55 -1.89
CA TYR A 70 2.12 17.01 -1.95
C TYR A 70 2.21 17.66 -0.56
N ARG A 71 1.57 17.05 0.45
CA ARG A 71 1.63 17.48 1.85
C ARG A 71 2.94 17.09 2.56
N GLY A 72 3.91 16.50 1.86
CA GLY A 72 5.20 16.15 2.42
C GLY A 72 5.23 14.83 3.18
N ALA A 73 4.32 13.88 2.88
CA ALA A 73 4.48 12.50 3.34
C ALA A 73 5.75 11.87 2.73
N LEU A 74 6.41 11.05 3.52
CA LEU A 74 7.65 10.38 3.14
C LEU A 74 7.40 9.22 2.16
N GLY A 75 7.98 9.30 0.97
CA GLY A 75 8.22 8.16 0.08
C GLY A 75 9.66 7.63 0.22
N LEU A 76 9.82 6.30 0.24
CA LEU A 76 11.13 5.64 0.31
C LEU A 76 11.44 4.82 -0.94
N GLY A 77 12.60 5.08 -1.52
CA GLY A 77 13.19 4.27 -2.58
C GLY A 77 14.46 3.58 -2.08
N ILE A 78 14.99 2.65 -2.87
CA ILE A 78 16.32 2.10 -2.60
C ILE A 78 17.36 2.92 -3.36
N ASN A 79 18.52 3.12 -2.72
CA ASN A 79 19.71 3.64 -3.38
C ASN A 79 20.32 2.57 -4.29
N ASN A 80 19.71 2.37 -5.45
CA ASN A 80 20.29 1.51 -6.45
C ASN A 80 21.40 2.31 -7.16
N ALA A 81 22.66 1.90 -6.99
CA ALA A 81 23.73 2.30 -7.91
C ALA A 81 23.42 1.94 -9.38
N PHE A 82 22.33 1.19 -9.63
CA PHE A 82 21.83 0.79 -10.94
C PHE A 82 20.31 1.01 -11.00
N GLY A 83 19.90 2.13 -11.59
CA GLY A 83 18.53 2.62 -11.63
C GLY A 83 17.49 1.60 -12.11
N GLY A 84 16.47 1.42 -11.28
CA GLY A 84 15.26 0.67 -11.58
C GLY A 84 14.46 0.40 -10.31
N VAL A 85 13.16 0.67 -10.33
CA VAL A 85 12.19 0.32 -9.27
C VAL A 85 11.15 -0.59 -9.94
N SER A 86 10.92 -1.80 -9.42
CA SER A 86 9.89 -2.73 -9.92
C SER A 86 8.83 -3.05 -8.86
N PHE A 87 7.64 -3.47 -9.29
CA PHE A 87 6.54 -3.90 -8.41
C PHE A 87 5.83 -5.10 -9.02
N SER A 88 5.71 -6.22 -8.28
CA SER A 88 4.65 -7.22 -8.45
C SER A 88 4.66 -8.24 -7.31
N GLY A 89 3.48 -8.78 -7.04
CA GLY A 89 3.25 -10.00 -6.29
C GLY A 89 1.83 -10.45 -6.60
N LYS A 90 1.66 -11.57 -7.32
CA LYS A 90 0.32 -12.06 -7.68
C LYS A 90 -0.24 -12.91 -6.53
N PRO A 91 -1.50 -12.73 -6.10
CA PRO A 91 -2.18 -13.70 -5.24
C PRO A 91 -2.34 -15.03 -5.99
N SER A 92 -2.30 -16.16 -5.28
CA SER A 92 -2.52 -17.47 -5.92
C SER A 92 -3.96 -17.59 -6.46
N ALA A 93 -4.19 -18.47 -7.44
CA ALA A 93 -5.53 -18.66 -8.03
C ALA A 93 -6.63 -18.91 -6.97
N ALA A 94 -6.32 -19.66 -5.91
CA ALA A 94 -7.26 -19.90 -4.81
C ALA A 94 -7.57 -18.65 -3.98
N VAL A 95 -6.57 -17.77 -3.79
CA VAL A 95 -6.72 -16.50 -3.07
C VAL A 95 -7.54 -15.51 -3.90
N VAL A 96 -7.30 -15.47 -5.22
CA VAL A 96 -8.11 -14.68 -6.18
C VAL A 96 -9.55 -15.18 -6.22
N GLU A 97 -9.78 -16.50 -6.26
CA GLU A 97 -11.12 -17.08 -6.28
C GLU A 97 -11.91 -16.72 -5.00
N ASN A 98 -11.24 -16.71 -3.84
CA ASN A 98 -11.85 -16.26 -2.58
C ASN A 98 -12.17 -14.76 -2.59
N PHE A 99 -11.29 -13.92 -3.15
CA PHE A 99 -11.55 -12.50 -3.32
C PHE A 99 -12.75 -12.27 -4.25
N VAL A 100 -12.81 -12.95 -5.40
CA VAL A 100 -13.96 -12.87 -6.32
C VAL A 100 -15.25 -13.33 -5.65
N LYS A 101 -15.21 -14.38 -4.82
CA LYS A 101 -16.38 -14.83 -4.03
C LYS A 101 -16.81 -13.79 -3.00
N GLN A 102 -15.88 -13.20 -2.24
CA GLN A 102 -16.17 -12.13 -1.29
C GLN A 102 -16.73 -10.88 -1.98
N MET A 103 -16.23 -10.53 -3.17
CA MET A 103 -16.74 -9.42 -3.97
C MET A 103 -18.11 -9.74 -4.60
N ALA A 104 -18.38 -11.00 -4.96
CA ALA A 104 -19.69 -11.45 -5.43
C ALA A 104 -20.74 -11.45 -4.31
N GLU A 105 -20.36 -11.73 -3.05
CA GLU A 105 -21.22 -11.57 -1.88
C GLU A 105 -21.55 -10.10 -1.57
N LEU A 106 -20.72 -9.16 -2.04
CA LEU A 106 -20.96 -7.71 -1.98
C LEU A 106 -21.78 -7.17 -3.17
N ASP A 107 -22.37 -8.05 -4.00
CA ASP A 107 -23.20 -7.75 -5.18
C ASP A 107 -22.43 -7.06 -6.34
N PHE A 108 -21.14 -7.38 -6.49
CA PHE A 108 -20.30 -6.90 -7.61
C PHE A 108 -20.01 -8.05 -8.58
N GLY A 109 -20.89 -8.24 -9.56
CA GLY A 109 -20.83 -9.35 -10.51
C GLY A 109 -19.85 -9.13 -11.67
N GLY A 110 -18.76 -9.91 -11.70
CA GLY A 110 -17.89 -10.02 -12.87
C GLY A 110 -16.92 -11.21 -12.78
N GLU A 111 -16.77 -11.97 -13.86
CA GLU A 111 -15.73 -12.99 -14.03
C GLU A 111 -14.44 -12.33 -14.56
N CYS A 112 -13.28 -12.65 -13.99
CA CYS A 112 -11.97 -12.16 -14.41
C CYS A 112 -11.01 -13.32 -14.68
N ASP A 113 -10.50 -13.41 -15.91
CA ASP A 113 -9.44 -14.35 -16.31
C ASP A 113 -8.05 -13.74 -16.04
N PHE A 114 -7.16 -14.54 -15.44
CA PHE A 114 -5.79 -14.16 -15.10
C PHE A 114 -4.77 -15.01 -15.88
N ASP A 115 -3.92 -14.34 -16.66
CA ASP A 115 -2.77 -14.97 -17.32
C ASP A 115 -1.54 -14.94 -16.38
N GLU A 116 -0.88 -16.10 -16.26
CA GLU A 116 0.41 -16.27 -15.58
C GLU A 116 1.53 -15.79 -16.52
N GLU A 117 2.26 -14.74 -16.13
CA GLU A 117 3.47 -14.28 -16.83
C GLU A 117 4.64 -14.32 -15.84
N GLU A 118 5.85 -14.61 -16.36
CA GLU A 118 7.08 -14.87 -15.60
C GLU A 118 7.47 -13.72 -14.66
N GLU A 119 7.84 -14.08 -13.43
CA GLU A 119 8.14 -13.18 -12.32
C GLU A 119 9.60 -12.69 -12.39
N GLU A 120 9.81 -11.41 -12.70
CA GLU A 120 11.13 -10.79 -12.64
C GLU A 120 11.58 -10.72 -11.17
N LYS A 121 12.74 -11.29 -10.83
CA LYS A 121 13.26 -11.30 -9.44
C LYS A 121 13.48 -9.87 -8.94
N LYS A 122 12.56 -9.39 -8.11
CA LYS A 122 12.64 -8.10 -7.41
C LYS A 122 13.66 -8.16 -6.28
N ASP A 123 14.31 -7.04 -6.00
CA ASP A 123 15.15 -6.87 -4.81
C ASP A 123 14.25 -6.81 -3.56
N ASP A 124 14.47 -7.70 -2.58
CA ASP A 124 13.70 -7.76 -1.33
C ASP A 124 13.66 -6.41 -0.59
N TYR A 125 14.74 -5.60 -0.69
CA TYR A 125 14.77 -4.26 -0.12
C TYR A 125 13.82 -3.29 -0.82
N SER A 126 13.52 -3.51 -2.11
CA SER A 126 12.57 -2.70 -2.87
C SER A 126 11.18 -2.88 -2.32
N ASP A 127 10.85 -4.12 -1.96
CA ASP A 127 9.55 -4.44 -1.43
C ASP A 127 9.39 -3.92 -0.01
N LEU A 128 10.42 -4.09 0.83
CA LEU A 128 10.46 -3.49 2.16
C LEU A 128 10.26 -1.96 2.10
N SER A 129 10.96 -1.27 1.20
CA SER A 129 10.84 0.18 1.00
C SER A 129 9.42 0.61 0.65
N ALA A 130 8.78 -0.14 -0.26
CA ALA A 130 7.39 0.10 -0.66
C ALA A 130 6.42 -0.14 0.51
N LYS A 131 6.59 -1.23 1.28
CA LYS A 131 5.74 -1.54 2.43
C LYS A 131 5.87 -0.52 3.54
N ILE A 132 7.07 0.01 3.82
CA ILE A 132 7.24 1.09 4.80
C ILE A 132 6.49 2.34 4.34
N SER A 133 6.63 2.73 3.08
CA SER A 133 5.95 3.90 2.51
C SER A 133 4.43 3.75 2.58
N ASN A 134 3.91 2.59 2.19
CA ASN A 134 2.48 2.29 2.25
C ASN A 134 1.95 2.32 3.69
N ALA A 135 2.67 1.71 4.63
CA ALA A 135 2.26 1.72 6.04
C ALA A 135 2.14 3.13 6.61
N ILE A 136 3.09 4.02 6.27
CA ILE A 136 3.03 5.44 6.65
C ILE A 136 1.86 6.14 5.97
N HIS A 137 1.69 5.93 4.66
CA HIS A 137 0.64 6.58 3.88
C HIS A 137 -0.76 6.15 4.33
N HIS A 138 -1.04 4.85 4.47
CA HIS A 138 -2.35 4.35 4.84
C HIS A 138 -2.77 4.79 6.24
N LYS A 139 -1.84 4.89 7.18
CA LYS A 139 -2.11 5.46 8.51
C LYS A 139 -2.74 6.86 8.42
N VAL A 140 -2.29 7.71 7.49
CA VAL A 140 -2.81 9.07 7.31
C VAL A 140 -3.97 9.12 6.32
N MET A 141 -3.91 8.30 5.27
CA MET A 141 -4.87 8.27 4.17
C MET A 141 -6.23 7.71 4.59
N MET A 142 -6.26 6.66 5.40
CA MET A 142 -7.54 6.02 5.76
C MET A 142 -8.46 6.98 6.52
N PRO A 143 -7.98 7.75 7.52
CA PRO A 143 -8.76 8.85 8.10
C PRO A 143 -9.14 9.94 7.09
N LEU A 144 -8.26 10.29 6.13
CA LEU A 144 -8.53 11.31 5.12
C LEU A 144 -9.70 10.89 4.19
N LEU A 145 -9.66 9.67 3.66
CA LEU A 145 -10.73 9.12 2.82
C LEU A 145 -12.07 9.11 3.56
N TYR A 146 -12.07 8.63 4.80
CA TYR A 146 -13.29 8.45 5.58
C TYR A 146 -13.84 9.77 6.17
N ASN A 147 -13.01 10.53 6.89
CA ASN A 147 -13.47 11.71 7.63
C ASN A 147 -13.67 12.93 6.73
N ASP A 148 -12.77 13.16 5.78
CA ASP A 148 -12.77 14.40 5.00
C ASP A 148 -13.61 14.25 3.73
N PHE A 149 -13.55 13.08 3.08
CA PHE A 149 -14.28 12.81 1.82
C PHE A 149 -15.48 11.88 1.98
N GLY A 150 -15.68 11.27 3.15
CA GLY A 150 -16.80 10.37 3.41
C GLY A 150 -16.76 9.08 2.58
N ILE A 151 -15.60 8.70 2.02
CA ILE A 151 -15.43 7.49 1.23
C ILE A 151 -15.02 6.36 2.16
N VAL A 152 -15.80 5.29 2.17
CA VAL A 152 -15.46 4.06 2.88
C VAL A 152 -14.90 3.09 1.84
N PRO A 153 -13.61 2.71 1.90
CA PRO A 153 -12.98 1.93 0.86
C PRO A 153 -13.26 0.42 1.06
N HIS A 154 -14.44 -0.03 0.64
CA HIS A 154 -14.91 -1.40 0.87
C HIS A 154 -14.09 -2.42 0.08
N ALA A 155 -13.79 -2.13 -1.18
CA ALA A 155 -12.98 -3.01 -2.03
C ALA A 155 -11.57 -3.16 -1.45
N TYR A 156 -11.02 -2.08 -0.92
CA TYR A 156 -9.71 -2.07 -0.29
C TYR A 156 -9.69 -2.85 1.03
N TYR A 157 -10.75 -2.79 1.83
CA TYR A 157 -10.88 -3.63 3.03
C TYR A 157 -10.91 -5.13 2.68
N ALA A 158 -11.68 -5.52 1.67
CA ALA A 158 -11.69 -6.90 1.18
C ALA A 158 -10.31 -7.33 0.66
N LEU A 159 -9.63 -6.44 -0.07
CA LEU A 159 -8.27 -6.68 -0.55
C LEU A 159 -7.28 -6.89 0.61
N MET A 160 -7.36 -6.06 1.66
CA MET A 160 -6.51 -6.19 2.84
C MET A 160 -6.80 -7.45 3.66
N GLN A 161 -8.06 -7.89 3.71
CA GLN A 161 -8.42 -9.15 4.35
C GLN A 161 -7.81 -10.34 3.61
N MET A 162 -7.90 -10.34 2.27
CA MET A 162 -7.26 -11.34 1.41
C MET A 162 -5.73 -11.37 1.62
N TRP A 163 -5.11 -10.19 1.70
CA TRP A 163 -3.67 -10.08 1.95
C TRP A 163 -3.26 -10.53 3.35
N LEU A 164 -4.10 -10.34 4.37
CA LEU A 164 -3.86 -10.87 5.71
C LEU A 164 -3.74 -12.40 5.68
N ASP A 165 -4.69 -13.06 5.03
CA ASP A 165 -4.71 -14.52 4.92
C ASP A 165 -3.51 -15.04 4.12
N LYS A 166 -3.12 -14.33 3.04
CA LYS A 166 -1.92 -14.67 2.26
C LYS A 166 -0.63 -14.50 3.07
N THR A 167 -0.51 -13.40 3.82
CA THR A 167 0.67 -13.11 4.64
C THR A 167 0.84 -14.13 5.76
N GLU A 168 -0.26 -14.63 6.34
CA GLU A 168 -0.22 -15.73 7.30
C GLU A 168 0.41 -16.99 6.70
N ILE A 169 0.00 -17.37 5.50
CA ILE A 169 0.57 -18.53 4.79
C ILE A 169 2.06 -18.33 4.51
N GLU A 170 2.46 -17.14 4.05
CA GLU A 170 3.86 -16.83 3.76
C GLU A 170 4.73 -16.87 5.01
N ILE A 171 4.26 -16.33 6.13
CA ILE A 171 5.00 -16.34 7.41
C ILE A 171 5.19 -17.76 7.95
N VAL A 172 4.17 -18.63 7.80
CA VAL A 172 4.22 -20.03 8.24
C VAL A 172 5.17 -20.86 7.37
N ASN A 173 5.27 -20.55 6.08
CA ASN A 173 6.20 -21.19 5.17
C ASN A 173 7.61 -20.61 5.40
N HIS A 174 8.30 -21.10 6.45
CA HIS A 174 9.58 -20.62 6.99
C HIS A 174 10.81 -20.57 6.03
N ASP A 175 10.64 -20.72 4.72
CA ASP A 175 11.75 -20.80 3.75
C ASP A 175 12.14 -19.43 3.14
N HIS A 176 11.71 -18.33 3.77
CA HIS A 176 11.97 -16.98 3.30
C HIS A 176 13.19 -16.34 3.99
N GLY A 177 13.93 -15.53 3.23
CA GLY A 177 15.02 -14.72 3.76
C GLY A 177 14.55 -13.70 4.81
N GLN A 178 15.48 -13.24 5.64
CA GLN A 178 15.19 -12.31 6.74
C GLN A 178 14.47 -11.03 6.28
N ILE A 179 14.89 -10.44 5.16
CA ILE A 179 14.27 -9.20 4.64
C ILE A 179 12.81 -9.44 4.24
N VAL A 180 12.48 -10.59 3.65
CA VAL A 180 11.10 -10.95 3.32
C VAL A 180 10.24 -11.06 4.58
N ASN A 181 10.77 -11.66 5.65
CA ASN A 181 10.04 -11.73 6.93
C ASN A 181 9.85 -10.33 7.55
N TYR A 182 10.84 -9.43 7.43
CA TYR A 182 10.68 -8.03 7.84
C TYR A 182 9.61 -7.31 7.01
N THR A 183 9.61 -7.49 5.69
CA THR A 183 8.58 -6.97 4.79
C THR A 183 7.19 -7.42 5.21
N ASN A 184 7.01 -8.71 5.52
CA ASN A 184 5.75 -9.25 6.01
C ASN A 184 5.33 -8.64 7.36
N GLY A 185 6.27 -8.44 8.28
CA GLY A 185 5.99 -7.76 9.56
C GLY A 185 5.55 -6.30 9.38
N VAL A 186 6.19 -5.55 8.47
CA VAL A 186 5.75 -4.18 8.12
C VAL A 186 4.37 -4.20 7.46
N PHE A 187 4.11 -5.17 6.59
CA PHE A 187 2.83 -5.28 5.91
C PHE A 187 1.69 -5.64 6.86
N LEU A 188 1.93 -6.49 7.87
CA LEU A 188 0.97 -6.74 8.96
C LEU A 188 0.64 -5.46 9.73
N TYR A 189 1.61 -4.56 9.94
CA TYR A 189 1.36 -3.25 10.55
C TYR A 189 0.50 -2.37 9.64
N ASP A 190 0.78 -2.33 8.33
CA ASP A 190 -0.05 -1.63 7.34
C ASP A 190 -1.52 -2.14 7.38
N ILE A 191 -1.71 -3.46 7.30
CA ILE A 191 -3.04 -4.09 7.41
C ILE A 191 -3.71 -3.68 8.72
N SER A 192 -2.98 -3.58 9.83
CA SER A 192 -3.56 -3.18 11.13
C SER A 192 -4.06 -1.73 11.17
N ASN A 193 -3.47 -0.84 10.36
CA ASN A 193 -3.95 0.54 10.20
C ASN A 193 -5.26 0.59 9.41
N VAL A 194 -5.45 -0.35 8.47
CA VAL A 194 -6.62 -0.41 7.60
C VAL A 194 -7.77 -1.21 8.25
N LEU A 195 -7.45 -2.32 8.92
CA LEU A 195 -8.38 -3.27 9.54
C LEU A 195 -8.14 -3.35 11.07
N PRO A 196 -8.45 -2.29 11.84
CA PRO A 196 -8.16 -2.26 13.28
C PRO A 196 -8.91 -3.33 14.09
N SER A 197 -10.04 -3.83 13.59
CA SER A 197 -10.79 -4.94 14.19
C SER A 197 -10.02 -6.26 14.19
N GLU A 198 -9.08 -6.43 13.27
CA GLU A 198 -8.26 -7.65 13.12
C GLU A 198 -6.96 -7.60 13.93
N SER A 199 -6.75 -6.56 14.74
CA SER A 199 -5.48 -6.31 15.44
C SER A 199 -4.99 -7.48 16.31
N GLU A 200 -5.88 -8.27 16.91
CA GLU A 200 -5.51 -9.49 17.65
C GLU A 200 -5.03 -10.61 16.72
N LYS A 201 -5.77 -10.89 15.63
CA LYS A 201 -5.37 -11.88 14.61
C LYS A 201 -4.01 -11.53 14.02
N ILE A 202 -3.82 -10.27 13.62
CA ILE A 202 -2.57 -9.75 13.06
C ILE A 202 -1.41 -9.94 14.04
N SER A 203 -1.61 -9.60 15.32
CA SER A 203 -0.61 -9.80 16.37
C SER A 203 -0.23 -11.27 16.56
N ASN A 204 -1.20 -12.18 16.42
CA ASN A 204 -0.95 -13.62 16.52
C ASN A 204 -0.19 -14.16 15.31
N ILE A 205 -0.49 -13.68 14.10
CA ILE A 205 0.23 -14.03 12.87
C ILE A 205 1.69 -13.57 12.96
N ALA A 206 1.94 -12.34 13.39
CA ALA A 206 3.30 -11.81 13.51
C ALA A 206 4.20 -12.70 14.40
N LYS A 207 3.66 -13.23 15.50
CA LYS A 207 4.37 -14.12 16.45
C LYS A 207 4.77 -15.48 15.88
N LEU A 208 4.23 -15.87 14.73
CA LEU A 208 4.59 -17.13 14.08
C LEU A 208 6.04 -17.10 13.53
N ASN A 209 6.62 -15.92 13.35
CA ASN A 209 8.00 -15.74 12.90
C ASN A 209 8.70 -14.60 13.68
N PRO A 210 9.83 -14.84 14.35
CA PRO A 210 10.51 -13.81 15.16
C PRO A 210 10.93 -12.55 14.40
N ASP A 211 11.35 -12.68 13.14
CA ASP A 211 11.73 -11.53 12.32
C ASP A 211 10.49 -10.71 11.94
N ALA A 212 9.40 -11.36 11.54
CA ALA A 212 8.12 -10.69 11.26
C ALA A 212 7.56 -10.00 12.52
N GLU A 213 7.60 -10.65 13.68
CA GLU A 213 7.20 -10.06 14.96
C GLU A 213 8.04 -8.82 15.28
N LYS A 214 9.36 -8.91 15.16
CA LYS A 214 10.28 -7.79 15.39
C LYS A 214 9.94 -6.61 14.50
N ALA A 215 9.73 -6.83 13.20
CA ALA A 215 9.35 -5.77 12.26
C ALA A 215 7.96 -5.18 12.53
N TYR A 216 6.97 -6.00 12.86
CA TYR A 216 5.63 -5.53 13.24
C TYR A 216 5.66 -4.64 14.50
N LEU A 217 6.34 -5.08 15.55
CA LEU A 217 6.46 -4.31 16.80
C LEU A 217 7.28 -3.03 16.61
N ALA A 218 8.37 -3.09 15.85
CA ALA A 218 9.15 -1.90 15.51
C ALA A 218 8.33 -0.92 14.67
N SER A 219 7.51 -1.40 13.72
CA SER A 219 6.66 -0.54 12.91
C SER A 219 5.70 0.27 13.78
N LYS A 220 5.03 -0.38 14.75
CA LYS A 220 4.18 0.31 15.73
C LYS A 220 4.95 1.30 16.60
N ALA A 221 6.15 0.95 17.06
CA ALA A 221 6.92 1.83 17.95
C ALA A 221 7.46 3.08 17.24
N TYR A 222 7.78 2.98 15.95
CA TYR A 222 8.48 4.03 15.22
C TYR A 222 7.61 4.69 14.14
N LEU A 223 6.99 3.93 13.24
CA LEU A 223 6.22 4.49 12.12
C LEU A 223 4.95 5.22 12.60
N ASP A 224 4.39 4.86 13.76
CA ASP A 224 3.31 5.61 14.41
C ASP A 224 3.70 7.05 14.77
N ARG A 225 5.00 7.39 14.83
CA ARG A 225 5.47 8.76 15.10
C ARG A 225 5.50 9.65 13.85
N ILE A 226 5.22 9.10 12.66
CA ILE A 226 5.27 9.82 11.38
C ILE A 226 3.88 10.31 11.01
N ASP A 227 3.78 11.58 10.62
CA ASP A 227 2.65 12.20 9.96
C ASP A 227 3.11 13.38 9.08
N VAL A 228 2.18 13.95 8.30
CA VAL A 228 2.47 15.05 7.35
C VAL A 228 2.79 16.40 8.01
N SER A 229 2.65 16.53 9.33
CA SER A 229 3.07 17.74 10.07
C SER A 229 4.55 17.73 10.44
N VAL A 230 5.19 16.56 10.38
CA VAL A 230 6.62 16.38 10.65
C VAL A 230 7.43 16.64 9.36
N SER A 231 8.59 17.29 9.48
CA SER A 231 9.46 17.54 8.32
C SER A 231 9.94 16.24 7.67
N LEU A 232 10.12 16.18 6.35
CA LEU A 232 10.64 14.99 5.66
C LEU A 232 11.97 14.49 6.26
N THR A 233 12.84 15.42 6.68
CA THR A 233 14.10 15.09 7.36
C THR A 233 13.86 14.37 8.68
N ASP A 234 12.90 14.82 9.48
CA ASP A 234 12.59 14.18 10.77
C ASP A 234 11.79 12.88 10.59
N GLN A 235 10.91 12.79 9.59
CA GLN A 235 10.27 11.52 9.19
C GLN A 235 11.34 10.48 8.81
N PHE A 236 12.33 10.86 8.01
CA PHE A 236 13.43 9.97 7.63
C PHE A 236 14.34 9.59 8.81
N LYS A 237 14.54 10.47 9.81
CA LYS A 237 15.22 10.10 11.06
C LYS A 237 14.47 9.00 11.80
N VAL A 238 13.15 9.09 11.89
CA VAL A 238 12.32 8.05 12.52
C VAL A 238 12.41 6.72 11.75
N VAL A 239 12.34 6.76 10.42
CA VAL A 239 12.56 5.56 9.58
C VAL A 239 13.97 4.99 9.78
N SER A 240 14.98 5.85 9.90
CA SER A 240 16.36 5.41 10.14
C SER A 240 16.52 4.74 11.50
N GLU A 241 15.81 5.20 12.54
CA GLU A 241 15.75 4.52 13.84
C GLU A 241 15.07 3.15 13.71
N PHE A 242 13.94 3.09 13.01
CA PHE A 242 13.22 1.85 12.70
C PHE A 242 14.11 0.82 11.98
N LEU A 243 14.79 1.22 10.90
CA LEU A 243 15.66 0.34 10.12
C LEU A 243 16.82 -0.22 10.97
N ARG A 244 17.42 0.62 11.83
CA ARG A 244 18.47 0.17 12.75
C ARG A 244 17.99 -0.86 13.76
N VAL A 245 16.73 -0.78 14.22
CA VAL A 245 16.15 -1.82 15.07
C VAL A 245 16.08 -3.16 14.33
N LEU A 246 15.86 -3.14 13.02
CA LEU A 246 15.87 -4.33 12.16
C LEU A 246 17.26 -4.76 11.70
N ASP A 247 18.32 -4.15 12.23
CA ASP A 247 19.72 -4.38 11.82
C ASP A 247 19.96 -4.06 10.33
N ILE A 248 19.21 -3.10 9.78
CA ILE A 248 19.32 -2.61 8.40
C ILE A 248 19.99 -1.24 8.38
N GLU A 249 20.98 -1.07 7.50
CA GLU A 249 21.67 0.21 7.24
C GLU A 249 20.73 1.20 6.54
N PRO A 250 20.38 2.35 7.17
CA PRO A 250 19.47 3.34 6.57
C PRO A 250 19.98 3.94 5.25
N GLU A 251 21.29 3.95 5.03
CA GLU A 251 21.95 4.50 3.83
C GLU A 251 21.58 3.75 2.54
N ARG A 252 21.00 2.55 2.68
CA ARG A 252 20.41 1.79 1.56
C ARG A 252 19.14 2.43 1.02
N PHE A 253 18.49 3.31 1.78
CA PHE A 253 17.23 3.93 1.41
C PHE A 253 17.45 5.40 1.07
N VAL A 254 16.69 5.89 0.10
CA VAL A 254 16.64 7.30 -0.29
C VAL A 254 15.23 7.81 -0.14
N ILE A 255 15.10 9.09 0.20
CA ILE A 255 13.82 9.79 0.14
C ILE A 255 13.50 10.01 -1.34
N TYR A 256 12.29 9.65 -1.77
CA TYR A 256 11.70 10.20 -2.99
C TYR A 256 10.47 11.02 -2.60
N ASN A 257 10.43 12.28 -3.06
CA ASN A 257 9.23 13.10 -3.00
C ASN A 257 9.28 14.03 -4.23
N PHE A 258 8.32 13.89 -5.14
CA PHE A 258 8.28 14.59 -6.42
C PHE A 258 7.91 16.07 -6.28
N TYR A 259 7.28 16.46 -5.16
CA TYR A 259 6.90 17.85 -4.87
C TYR A 259 7.99 18.62 -4.13
N HIS A 260 8.90 17.94 -3.44
CA HIS A 260 10.12 18.52 -2.87
C HIS A 260 11.30 18.41 -3.84
N ARG A 261 11.25 19.18 -4.94
CA ARG A 261 12.48 19.56 -5.65
C ARG A 261 13.08 20.76 -4.93
N GLU A 262 14.10 20.52 -4.10
CA GLU A 262 15.03 21.58 -3.68
C GLU A 262 15.77 22.18 -4.88
#